data_AF-A0AAD3CX16-F1
#
_entry.id   AF-A0AAD3CX16-F1
#
_cell.length_a   1.000
_cell.length_b   1.000
_cell.length_c   1.000
_cell.angle_alpha   90.00
_cell.angle_beta   90.00
_cell.angle_gamma   90.00
#
_symmetry.space_group_name_H-M   'P 1'
#
loop_
_entity.id
_entity.type
_entity.pdbx_description
1 polymer ?
#
loop_
_entity_poly.entity_id
_entity_poly.type
_entity_poly.pdbx_seq_one_letter_code
_entity_poly.pdbx_strand_id
1 'polypeptide(L)'
;MKVPSLKQFAATELTSRLNSDNTDDLKKLLTTTIGNQYLVEKHSKLSKLALLRADSIENEHYYRELLLEKDVITDNQQSRDSKSNYKREYIEKELTKLLLNESDCKEEVESSREFVFELNLHQVSNLDRINSFLPSFVNLSSLTLQIQHASKVELASTLAELVRSIGSLSNLLSFALINSQINDDLLRPFVKQLEKTTINERLIELDLSYNKISTEGFRLVLAYFLDRQDTILTQLNFAGNEIQAEGGRMLGRIIKDNTSLVVIDLRMNLFGDEGGKMIIEALKKNNSLQYLNLSHNDLSSGSADVVCKLLETCKERNSKLDNLSLCGNAFTNSDLKHMEVSARSEGMNIIDTRGNDEKV
;
A
#
# COMPACT_ATOMS: atom_id res chain seq x y z
N MET A 1 -28.11 -29.92 -50.53
CA MET A 1 -27.17 -28.77 -50.44
C MET A 1 -26.99 -28.46 -48.96
N LYS A 2 -25.78 -28.62 -48.42
CA LYS A 2 -25.52 -28.30 -47.00
C LYS A 2 -25.49 -26.78 -46.86
N VAL A 3 -26.44 -26.24 -46.11
CA VAL A 3 -26.46 -24.83 -45.68
C VAL A 3 -25.18 -24.58 -44.89
N PRO A 4 -24.38 -23.56 -45.20
CA PRO A 4 -23.18 -23.25 -44.43
C PRO A 4 -23.58 -23.03 -42.97
N SER A 5 -22.83 -23.64 -42.04
CA SER A 5 -23.08 -23.38 -40.62
C SER A 5 -22.88 -21.89 -40.32
N LEU A 6 -23.68 -21.33 -39.40
CA LEU A 6 -23.56 -19.94 -38.94
C LEU A 6 -22.10 -19.53 -38.58
N LYS A 7 -21.27 -20.50 -38.19
CA LYS A 7 -19.83 -20.34 -37.96
C LYS A 7 -19.04 -19.88 -39.20
N GLN A 8 -19.37 -20.38 -40.40
CA GLN A 8 -18.69 -20.03 -41.64
C GLN A 8 -19.13 -18.67 -42.20
N PHE A 9 -20.40 -18.30 -42.00
CA PHE A 9 -20.90 -16.98 -42.40
C PHE A 9 -20.31 -15.87 -41.53
N ALA A 10 -20.25 -16.08 -40.21
CA ALA A 10 -19.69 -15.13 -39.26
C ALA A 10 -18.18 -14.92 -39.43
N ALA A 11 -17.40 -15.98 -39.66
CA ALA A 11 -15.96 -15.88 -39.86
C ALA A 11 -15.58 -15.07 -41.12
N THR A 12 -16.35 -15.20 -42.20
CA THR A 12 -16.10 -14.52 -43.48
C THR A 12 -16.47 -13.03 -43.40
N GLU A 13 -17.54 -12.69 -42.67
CA GLU A 13 -18.01 -11.31 -42.46
C GLU A 13 -17.16 -10.54 -41.44
N LEU A 14 -16.65 -11.22 -40.39
CA LEU A 14 -15.74 -10.63 -39.40
C LEU A 14 -14.37 -10.29 -39.99
N THR A 15 -13.86 -11.17 -40.86
CA THR A 15 -12.55 -10.97 -41.52
C THR A 15 -12.63 -9.88 -42.60
N SER A 16 -13.77 -9.70 -43.27
CA SER A 16 -13.95 -8.62 -44.26
C SER A 16 -14.11 -7.23 -43.64
N ARG A 17 -14.64 -7.15 -42.41
CA ARG A 17 -14.95 -5.89 -41.72
C ARG A 17 -13.93 -5.43 -40.66
N LEU A 18 -12.97 -6.29 -40.30
CA LEU A 18 -11.79 -5.93 -39.49
C LEU A 18 -10.76 -5.10 -40.28
N ASN A 19 -10.87 -5.04 -41.60
CA ASN A 19 -9.96 -4.30 -42.48
C ASN A 19 -10.36 -2.82 -42.70
N SER A 20 -11.41 -2.33 -42.05
CA SER A 20 -11.79 -0.92 -42.10
C SER A 20 -11.54 -0.26 -40.74
N ASP A 21 -10.64 0.72 -40.71
CA ASP A 21 -10.20 1.54 -39.57
C ASP A 21 -11.31 2.39 -38.90
N ASN A 22 -12.59 2.02 -39.05
CA ASN A 22 -13.70 2.88 -38.66
C ASN A 22 -14.26 2.51 -37.28
N THR A 23 -13.96 3.37 -36.30
CA THR A 23 -14.33 3.24 -34.89
C THR A 23 -15.84 3.20 -34.61
N ASP A 24 -16.69 3.64 -35.53
CA ASP A 24 -18.15 3.68 -35.33
C ASP A 24 -18.88 2.34 -35.58
N ASP A 25 -18.34 1.49 -36.44
CA ASP A 25 -18.90 0.13 -36.64
C ASP A 25 -18.53 -0.81 -35.48
N LEU A 26 -17.36 -0.60 -34.87
CA LEU A 26 -16.95 -1.26 -33.63
C LEU A 26 -17.85 -0.88 -32.44
N LYS A 27 -18.28 0.39 -32.35
CA LYS A 27 -19.27 0.84 -31.35
C LYS A 27 -20.56 0.05 -31.48
N LYS A 28 -21.09 -0.09 -32.72
CA LYS A 28 -22.35 -0.81 -32.98
C LYS A 28 -22.24 -2.32 -32.71
N LEU A 29 -21.09 -2.91 -33.01
CA LEU A 29 -20.82 -4.33 -32.78
C LEU A 29 -20.72 -4.66 -31.28
N LEU A 30 -20.07 -3.82 -30.49
CA LEU A 30 -19.94 -4.01 -29.04
C LEU A 30 -21.28 -3.84 -28.31
N THR A 31 -22.14 -2.89 -28.72
CA THR A 31 -23.47 -2.74 -28.12
C THR A 31 -24.40 -3.93 -28.41
N THR A 32 -24.16 -4.66 -29.50
CA THR A 32 -25.06 -5.73 -29.97
C THR A 32 -24.55 -7.14 -29.65
N THR A 33 -23.26 -7.33 -29.34
CA THR A 33 -22.60 -8.66 -29.33
C THR A 33 -21.93 -9.04 -28.01
N ILE A 34 -22.12 -8.29 -26.91
CA ILE A 34 -21.69 -8.75 -25.56
C ILE A 34 -22.71 -9.79 -25.07
N GLY A 35 -22.55 -10.99 -25.60
CA GLY A 35 -23.33 -12.18 -25.35
C GLY A 35 -22.67 -13.35 -26.06
N ASN A 36 -21.63 -13.89 -25.40
CA ASN A 36 -20.89 -15.13 -25.69
C ASN A 36 -19.64 -15.07 -26.58
N GLN A 37 -18.51 -15.25 -25.87
CA GLN A 37 -17.37 -16.13 -26.15
C GLN A 37 -16.74 -16.08 -27.54
N TYR A 38 -15.65 -15.33 -27.67
CA TYR A 38 -14.53 -15.67 -28.56
C TYR A 38 -13.21 -15.09 -27.99
N LEU A 39 -12.44 -15.95 -27.32
CA LEU A 39 -11.05 -15.78 -26.89
C LEU A 39 -10.17 -16.34 -28.05
N VAL A 40 -9.07 -15.73 -28.52
CA VAL A 40 -7.74 -15.78 -27.87
C VAL A 40 -6.72 -14.73 -28.41
N GLU A 41 -7.02 -13.85 -29.37
CA GLU A 41 -6.06 -12.81 -29.85
C GLU A 41 -6.51 -11.34 -29.65
N LYS A 42 -7.59 -11.12 -28.90
CA LYS A 42 -8.29 -9.83 -28.82
C LYS A 42 -8.08 -9.06 -27.51
N HIS A 43 -7.38 -9.65 -26.53
CA HIS A 43 -7.41 -9.19 -25.15
C HIS A 43 -6.70 -7.85 -24.90
N SER A 44 -5.50 -7.64 -25.46
CA SER A 44 -4.81 -6.35 -25.34
C SER A 44 -5.60 -5.21 -25.99
N LYS A 45 -6.21 -5.48 -27.16
CA LYS A 45 -7.08 -4.53 -27.85
C LYS A 45 -8.36 -4.23 -27.05
N LEU A 46 -8.99 -5.24 -26.45
CA LEU A 46 -10.19 -5.05 -25.61
C LEU A 46 -9.88 -4.24 -24.36
N SER A 47 -8.74 -4.48 -23.70
CA SER A 47 -8.34 -3.70 -22.53
C SER A 47 -8.04 -2.24 -22.86
N LYS A 48 -7.33 -2.01 -23.97
CA LYS A 48 -7.10 -0.67 -24.50
C LYS A 48 -8.42 0.05 -24.82
N LEU A 49 -9.34 -0.63 -25.51
CA LEU A 49 -10.66 -0.06 -25.84
C LEU A 49 -11.50 0.24 -24.61
N ALA A 50 -11.47 -0.62 -23.59
CA ALA A 50 -12.21 -0.40 -22.34
C ALA A 50 -11.71 0.86 -21.62
N LEU A 51 -10.39 1.07 -21.55
CA LEU A 51 -9.80 2.28 -20.97
C LEU A 51 -10.16 3.54 -21.78
N LEU A 52 -10.03 3.50 -23.11
CA LEU A 52 -10.40 4.61 -24.00
C LEU A 52 -11.90 4.93 -24.02
N ARG A 53 -12.73 4.08 -23.43
CA ARG A 53 -14.19 4.23 -23.35
C ARG A 53 -14.69 4.18 -21.91
N ALA A 54 -13.81 4.38 -20.92
CA ALA A 54 -14.17 4.29 -19.52
C ALA A 54 -15.37 5.19 -19.19
N ASP A 55 -15.41 6.41 -19.72
CA ASP A 55 -16.55 7.34 -19.54
C ASP A 55 -17.90 6.81 -20.07
N SER A 56 -17.87 5.95 -21.09
CA SER A 56 -19.09 5.51 -21.81
C SER A 56 -19.60 4.13 -21.37
N ILE A 57 -18.81 3.37 -20.62
CA ILE A 57 -19.17 2.02 -20.17
C ILE A 57 -19.38 2.06 -18.66
N GLU A 58 -20.64 2.03 -18.23
CA GLU A 58 -21.06 2.01 -16.82
C GLU A 58 -21.46 0.62 -16.31
N ASN A 59 -21.43 -0.40 -17.18
CA ASN A 59 -21.89 -1.73 -16.84
C ASN A 59 -20.87 -2.48 -15.95
N GLU A 60 -21.13 -2.54 -14.65
CA GLU A 60 -20.31 -3.27 -13.68
C GLU A 60 -20.18 -4.77 -13.98
N HIS A 61 -21.21 -5.40 -14.57
CA HIS A 61 -21.14 -6.81 -14.97
C HIS A 61 -20.12 -7.00 -16.10
N TYR A 62 -19.98 -6.04 -17.02
CA TYR A 62 -18.98 -6.13 -18.08
C TYR A 62 -17.55 -6.15 -17.50
N TYR A 63 -17.25 -5.26 -16.56
CA TYR A 63 -15.93 -5.22 -15.93
C TYR A 63 -15.66 -6.42 -15.02
N ARG A 64 -16.71 -6.92 -14.34
CA ARG A 64 -16.61 -8.16 -13.56
C ARG A 64 -16.19 -9.35 -14.43
N GLU A 65 -16.84 -9.56 -15.57
CA GLU A 65 -16.49 -10.65 -16.49
C GLU A 65 -15.05 -10.50 -16.99
N LEU A 66 -14.62 -9.27 -17.32
CA LEU A 66 -13.23 -9.02 -17.74
C LEU A 66 -12.19 -9.30 -16.64
N LEU A 67 -12.54 -9.08 -15.36
CA LEU A 67 -11.69 -9.42 -14.22
C LEU A 67 -11.64 -10.94 -14.01
N LEU A 68 -12.77 -11.63 -14.10
CA LEU A 68 -12.85 -13.10 -13.98
C LEU A 68 -12.08 -13.81 -15.10
N GLU A 69 -12.22 -13.35 -16.35
CA GLU A 69 -11.49 -13.91 -17.51
C GLU A 69 -9.97 -13.82 -17.37
N LYS A 70 -9.45 -12.91 -16.55
CA LYS A 70 -8.02 -12.70 -16.32
C LYS A 70 -7.46 -13.44 -15.11
N ASP A 71 -8.25 -14.32 -14.48
CA ASP A 71 -7.93 -14.95 -13.19
C ASP A 71 -7.58 -13.93 -12.09
N VAL A 72 -8.08 -12.70 -12.23
CA VAL A 72 -7.72 -11.58 -11.35
C VAL A 72 -8.54 -11.60 -10.05
N ILE A 73 -9.73 -12.20 -10.09
CA ILE A 73 -10.58 -12.46 -8.92
C ILE A 73 -11.04 -13.94 -8.98
N THR A 74 -11.06 -14.62 -7.84
CA THR A 74 -11.59 -16.00 -7.74
C THR A 74 -13.06 -15.98 -7.34
N ASP A 75 -13.85 -16.98 -7.76
CA ASP A 75 -15.26 -17.14 -7.37
C ASP A 75 -15.52 -17.05 -5.85
N ASN A 76 -14.52 -17.31 -4.99
CA ASN A 76 -14.66 -17.18 -3.54
C ASN A 76 -14.65 -15.74 -2.99
N GLN A 77 -14.41 -14.71 -3.82
CA GLN A 77 -14.62 -13.30 -3.45
C GLN A 77 -16.08 -12.84 -3.65
N GLN A 78 -16.97 -13.73 -4.11
CA GLN A 78 -18.40 -13.47 -4.34
C GLN A 78 -19.20 -13.01 -3.10
N SER A 79 -18.67 -13.14 -1.87
CA SER A 79 -19.42 -12.86 -0.64
C SER A 79 -19.05 -11.56 0.09
N ARG A 80 -18.19 -10.72 -0.48
CA ARG A 80 -17.90 -9.38 0.06
C ARG A 80 -18.03 -8.36 -1.07
N ASP A 81 -19.23 -7.83 -1.25
CA ASP A 81 -19.50 -6.39 -1.37
C ASP A 81 -20.84 -6.12 -2.02
N SER A 82 -21.76 -5.56 -1.25
CA SER A 82 -23.00 -4.97 -1.74
C SER A 82 -22.78 -3.58 -2.38
N LYS A 83 -21.58 -3.29 -2.91
CA LYS A 83 -21.18 -2.06 -3.61
C LYS A 83 -19.97 -2.29 -4.55
N SER A 84 -19.96 -3.35 -5.35
CA SER A 84 -18.81 -3.60 -6.23
C SER A 84 -18.60 -2.45 -7.24
N ASN A 85 -17.35 -1.96 -7.32
CA ASN A 85 -16.86 -1.01 -8.32
C ASN A 85 -15.81 -1.71 -9.20
N TYR A 86 -16.25 -2.77 -9.89
CA TYR A 86 -15.44 -3.57 -10.79
C TYR A 86 -14.86 -2.72 -11.92
N LYS A 87 -15.57 -1.68 -12.37
CA LYS A 87 -15.05 -0.70 -13.32
C LYS A 87 -13.76 -0.07 -12.85
N ARG A 88 -13.77 0.52 -11.66
CA ARG A 88 -12.59 1.15 -11.04
C ARG A 88 -11.45 0.14 -10.90
N GLU A 89 -11.73 -1.01 -10.30
CA GLU A 89 -10.72 -2.05 -10.07
C GLU A 89 -10.07 -2.51 -11.38
N TYR A 90 -10.87 -2.72 -12.42
CA TYR A 90 -10.37 -3.07 -13.74
C TYR A 90 -9.49 -1.98 -14.35
N ILE A 91 -9.94 -0.72 -14.30
CA ILE A 91 -9.20 0.44 -14.82
C ILE A 91 -7.84 0.58 -14.12
N GLU A 92 -7.82 0.56 -12.79
CA GLU A 92 -6.60 0.70 -11.97
C GLU A 92 -5.59 -0.43 -12.26
N LYS A 93 -6.08 -1.68 -12.40
CA LYS A 93 -5.23 -2.84 -12.73
C LYS A 93 -4.66 -2.78 -14.14
N GLU A 94 -5.46 -2.37 -15.13
CA GLU A 94 -4.97 -2.27 -16.51
C GLU A 94 -4.04 -1.07 -16.71
N LEU A 95 -4.34 0.08 -16.10
CA LEU A 95 -3.44 1.22 -16.11
C LEU A 95 -2.12 0.91 -15.43
N THR A 96 -2.13 0.18 -14.31
CA THR A 96 -0.88 -0.27 -13.66
C THR A 96 0.02 -1.01 -14.65
N LYS A 97 -0.54 -1.94 -15.44
CA LYS A 97 0.23 -2.68 -16.46
C LYS A 97 0.75 -1.76 -17.56
N LEU A 98 -0.04 -0.80 -18.02
CA LEU A 98 0.35 0.13 -19.08
C LEU A 98 1.40 1.16 -18.63
N LEU A 99 1.29 1.66 -17.39
CA LEU A 99 2.24 2.61 -16.80
C LEU A 99 3.62 1.96 -16.61
N LEU A 100 3.65 0.69 -16.21
CA LEU A 100 4.86 -0.12 -16.08
C LEU A 100 5.44 -0.58 -17.43
N ASN A 101 4.65 -0.53 -18.51
CA ASN A 101 5.12 -0.79 -19.86
C ASN A 101 5.73 0.47 -20.48
N GLU A 102 6.73 0.32 -21.33
CA GLU A 102 7.40 1.42 -22.05
C GLU A 102 6.59 1.92 -23.26
N SER A 103 5.46 1.28 -23.60
CA SER A 103 4.56 1.74 -24.67
C SER A 103 3.84 3.05 -24.33
N ASP A 104 3.61 3.93 -25.30
CA ASP A 104 2.79 5.12 -25.08
C ASP A 104 1.37 4.76 -24.59
N CYS A 105 0.95 5.36 -23.49
CA CYS A 105 -0.35 5.13 -22.85
C CYS A 105 -1.07 6.45 -22.49
N LYS A 106 -0.69 7.56 -23.13
CA LYS A 106 -1.21 8.89 -22.77
C LYS A 106 -2.73 8.99 -22.96
N GLU A 107 -3.26 8.46 -24.07
CA GLU A 107 -4.70 8.50 -24.35
C GLU A 107 -5.51 7.68 -23.34
N GLU A 108 -4.99 6.52 -22.93
CA GLU A 108 -5.61 5.67 -21.93
C GLU A 108 -5.64 6.35 -20.57
N VAL A 109 -4.52 6.98 -20.16
CA VAL A 109 -4.46 7.76 -18.93
C VAL A 109 -5.47 8.90 -18.97
N GLU A 110 -5.50 9.69 -20.03
CA GLU A 110 -6.44 10.82 -20.16
C GLU A 110 -7.91 10.38 -20.13
N SER A 111 -8.24 9.25 -20.77
CA SER A 111 -9.62 8.74 -20.85
C SER A 111 -10.12 8.06 -19.58
N SER A 112 -9.23 7.78 -18.62
CA SER A 112 -9.59 6.98 -17.44
C SER A 112 -9.15 7.59 -16.09
N ARG A 113 -8.38 8.68 -16.10
CA ARG A 113 -7.83 9.34 -14.90
C ARG A 113 -8.85 9.73 -13.83
N GLU A 114 -10.11 10.00 -14.20
CA GLU A 114 -11.17 10.37 -13.24
C GLU A 114 -11.67 9.17 -12.44
N PHE A 115 -11.47 7.94 -12.92
CA PHE A 115 -11.88 6.71 -12.24
C PHE A 115 -10.78 6.07 -11.41
N VAL A 116 -9.58 6.68 -11.36
CA VAL A 116 -8.41 6.15 -10.66
C VAL A 116 -8.30 6.80 -9.28
N PHE A 117 -8.40 5.97 -8.25
CA PHE A 117 -8.26 6.39 -6.85
C PHE A 117 -7.11 5.65 -6.16
N GLU A 118 -6.74 4.47 -6.63
CA GLU A 118 -5.63 3.66 -6.15
C GLU A 118 -4.70 3.28 -7.30
N LEU A 119 -3.40 3.50 -7.12
CA LEU A 119 -2.36 3.01 -8.04
C LEU A 119 -1.31 2.24 -7.25
N ASN A 120 -1.16 0.97 -7.57
CA ASN A 120 -0.19 0.07 -6.93
C ASN A 120 0.83 -0.39 -7.96
N LEU A 121 1.90 0.38 -8.12
CA LEU A 121 2.93 0.17 -9.13
C LEU A 121 4.11 -0.57 -8.52
N HIS A 122 4.15 -1.88 -8.76
CA HIS A 122 5.27 -2.72 -8.38
C HIS A 122 6.30 -2.81 -9.51
N GLN A 123 7.58 -2.91 -9.16
CA GLN A 123 8.67 -3.08 -10.11
C GLN A 123 8.86 -1.89 -11.09
N VAL A 124 8.69 -0.66 -10.60
CA VAL A 124 8.87 0.56 -11.39
C VAL A 124 10.35 0.71 -11.79
N SER A 125 10.65 0.58 -13.07
CA SER A 125 12.00 0.77 -13.63
C SER A 125 12.25 2.20 -14.13
N ASN A 126 11.19 2.93 -14.51
CA ASN A 126 11.25 4.28 -15.06
C ASN A 126 10.35 5.23 -14.24
N LEU A 127 10.91 5.80 -13.16
CA LEU A 127 10.16 6.68 -12.28
C LEU A 127 9.83 8.04 -12.93
N ASP A 128 10.66 8.56 -13.84
CA ASP A 128 10.39 9.83 -14.54
C ASP A 128 9.10 9.75 -15.36
N ARG A 129 8.87 8.61 -16.02
CA ARG A 129 7.62 8.33 -16.72
C ARG A 129 6.43 8.38 -15.77
N ILE A 130 6.52 7.72 -14.61
CA ILE A 130 5.44 7.75 -13.61
C ILE A 130 5.19 9.18 -13.12
N ASN A 131 6.26 9.91 -12.79
CA ASN A 131 6.19 11.31 -12.37
C ASN A 131 5.47 12.19 -13.38
N SER A 132 5.63 11.91 -14.69
CA SER A 132 4.95 12.66 -15.76
C SER A 132 3.44 12.47 -15.82
N PHE A 133 2.94 11.30 -15.40
CA PHE A 133 1.51 10.97 -15.40
C PHE A 133 0.83 11.25 -14.05
N LEU A 134 1.56 11.20 -12.94
CA LEU A 134 0.99 11.36 -11.59
C LEU A 134 0.06 12.58 -11.47
N PRO A 135 0.43 13.79 -11.92
CA PRO A 135 -0.43 14.97 -11.81
C PRO A 135 -1.79 14.85 -12.52
N SER A 136 -1.95 13.92 -13.48
CA SER A 136 -3.22 13.70 -14.17
C SER A 136 -4.26 12.99 -13.31
N PHE A 137 -3.86 12.23 -12.28
CA PHE A 137 -4.78 11.44 -11.46
C PHE A 137 -5.39 12.26 -10.32
N VAL A 138 -6.29 13.18 -10.67
CA VAL A 138 -6.90 14.15 -9.73
C VAL A 138 -7.65 13.51 -8.56
N ASN A 139 -8.18 12.30 -8.73
CA ASN A 139 -8.92 11.55 -7.70
C ASN A 139 -8.06 10.54 -6.94
N LEU A 140 -6.74 10.47 -7.21
CA LEU A 140 -5.85 9.51 -6.58
C LEU A 140 -5.79 9.74 -5.06
N SER A 141 -6.30 8.77 -4.31
CA SER A 141 -6.30 8.74 -2.85
C SER A 141 -5.22 7.83 -2.27
N SER A 142 -4.73 6.85 -3.01
CA SER A 142 -3.63 5.98 -2.60
C SER A 142 -2.63 5.74 -3.72
N LEU A 143 -1.34 5.81 -3.37
CA LEU A 143 -0.25 5.52 -4.28
C LEU A 143 0.77 4.61 -3.59
N THR A 144 0.95 3.41 -4.12
CA THR A 144 2.02 2.49 -3.74
C THR A 144 3.03 2.38 -4.87
N LEU A 145 4.30 2.58 -4.53
CA LEU A 145 5.43 2.46 -5.44
C LEU A 145 6.44 1.46 -4.89
N GLN A 146 6.94 0.59 -5.76
CA GLN A 146 8.13 -0.21 -5.53
C GLN A 146 9.11 0.00 -6.69
N ILE A 147 10.17 0.77 -6.46
CA ILE A 147 11.16 1.16 -7.45
C ILE A 147 12.26 0.11 -7.56
N GLN A 148 12.57 -0.32 -8.78
CA GLN A 148 13.73 -1.16 -9.04
C GLN A 148 15.00 -0.32 -9.17
N HIS A 149 16.12 -0.89 -8.73
CA HIS A 149 17.47 -0.32 -8.96
C HIS A 149 17.65 1.12 -8.45
N ALA A 150 17.05 1.45 -7.31
CA ALA A 150 17.19 2.77 -6.69
C ALA A 150 18.62 3.17 -6.28
N SER A 151 19.61 2.28 -6.44
CA SER A 151 21.02 2.55 -6.12
C SER A 151 21.77 3.36 -7.18
N LYS A 152 21.09 3.88 -8.22
CA LYS A 152 21.72 4.70 -9.27
C LYS A 152 21.84 6.17 -8.84
N VAL A 153 22.97 6.80 -9.20
CA VAL A 153 23.39 8.15 -8.78
C VAL A 153 22.40 9.27 -9.12
N GLU A 154 21.48 9.06 -10.08
CA GLU A 154 20.51 10.06 -10.55
C GLU A 154 19.14 9.97 -9.87
N LEU A 155 18.91 9.02 -8.95
CA LEU A 155 17.57 8.83 -8.38
C LEU A 155 17.13 9.97 -7.45
N ALA A 156 18.06 10.70 -6.83
CA ALA A 156 17.72 11.77 -5.89
C ALA A 156 16.91 12.89 -6.56
N SER A 157 17.22 13.28 -7.80
CA SER A 157 16.44 14.26 -8.55
C SER A 157 15.06 13.72 -8.90
N THR A 158 14.98 12.50 -9.41
CA THR A 158 13.71 11.88 -9.79
C THR A 158 12.79 11.64 -8.58
N LEU A 159 13.36 11.32 -7.41
CA LEU A 159 12.61 11.25 -6.15
C LEU A 159 12.13 12.63 -5.68
N ALA A 160 12.93 13.68 -5.86
CA ALA A 160 12.47 15.04 -5.58
C ALA A 160 11.32 15.45 -6.51
N GLU A 161 11.34 15.02 -7.77
CA GLU A 161 10.22 15.19 -8.69
C GLU A 161 8.99 14.39 -8.27
N LEU A 162 9.17 13.15 -7.83
CA LEU A 162 8.09 12.36 -7.24
C LEU A 162 7.43 13.11 -6.09
N VAL A 163 8.21 13.67 -5.16
CA VAL A 163 7.68 14.46 -4.04
C VAL A 163 6.87 15.67 -4.54
N ARG A 164 7.32 16.34 -5.61
CA ARG A 164 6.58 17.44 -6.24
C ARG A 164 5.25 16.93 -6.81
N SER A 165 5.26 15.80 -7.51
CA SER A 165 4.06 15.19 -8.09
C SER A 165 3.05 14.78 -7.00
N ILE A 166 3.47 14.06 -5.95
CA ILE A 166 2.57 13.69 -4.84
C ILE A 166 2.07 14.90 -4.04
N GLY A 167 2.87 15.96 -3.96
CA GLY A 167 2.47 17.22 -3.36
C GLY A 167 1.36 17.95 -4.14
N SER A 168 1.27 17.70 -5.46
CA SER A 168 0.24 18.29 -6.34
C SER A 168 -1.09 17.54 -6.35
N LEU A 169 -1.06 16.24 -6.04
CA LEU A 169 -2.25 15.42 -5.90
C LEU A 169 -3.00 15.90 -4.67
N SER A 170 -4.17 16.53 -4.74
CA SER A 170 -4.86 17.06 -3.55
C SER A 170 -5.59 16.00 -2.73
N ASN A 171 -5.97 14.88 -3.36
CA ASN A 171 -6.79 13.82 -2.75
C ASN A 171 -5.99 12.64 -2.18
N LEU A 172 -4.66 12.59 -2.35
CA LEU A 172 -3.79 11.54 -1.80
C LEU A 172 -3.85 11.51 -0.27
N LEU A 173 -4.31 10.40 0.30
CA LEU A 173 -4.41 10.15 1.74
C LEU A 173 -3.42 9.06 2.17
N SER A 174 -3.02 8.18 1.27
CA SER A 174 -2.10 7.08 1.53
C SER A 174 -0.94 7.11 0.53
N PHE A 175 0.28 7.06 1.05
CA PHE A 175 1.49 7.01 0.24
C PHE A 175 2.43 5.92 0.75
N ALA A 176 2.80 5.02 -0.15
CA ALA A 176 3.67 3.90 0.13
C ALA A 176 4.85 3.89 -0.86
N LEU A 177 6.07 3.92 -0.34
CA LEU A 177 7.29 3.69 -1.12
C LEU A 177 8.04 2.52 -0.49
N ILE A 178 7.72 1.32 -0.97
CA ILE A 178 8.10 0.06 -0.32
C ILE A 178 9.16 -0.68 -1.10
N ASN A 179 9.98 -1.49 -0.43
CA ASN A 179 10.94 -2.40 -1.07
C ASN A 179 11.73 -1.77 -2.22
N SER A 180 12.18 -0.53 -2.00
CA SER A 180 12.76 0.34 -3.03
C SER A 180 14.20 0.70 -2.73
N GLN A 181 14.85 0.01 -1.77
CA GLN A 181 16.25 0.23 -1.40
C GLN A 181 16.57 1.71 -1.02
N ILE A 182 15.58 2.46 -0.55
CA ILE A 182 15.74 3.86 -0.17
C ILE A 182 16.58 3.92 1.11
N ASN A 183 17.76 4.54 1.03
CA ASN A 183 18.62 4.78 2.19
C ASN A 183 18.54 6.26 2.63
N ASP A 184 19.23 6.59 3.71
CA ASP A 184 19.22 7.95 4.28
C ASP A 184 19.74 9.04 3.32
N ASP A 185 20.67 8.70 2.43
CA ASP A 185 21.21 9.62 1.42
C ASP A 185 20.15 10.03 0.39
N LEU A 186 19.26 9.10 0.01
CA LEU A 186 18.11 9.36 -0.86
C LEU A 186 16.94 9.99 -0.09
N LEU A 187 16.75 9.58 1.16
CA LEU A 187 15.65 10.04 2.00
C LEU A 187 15.83 11.50 2.44
N ARG A 188 17.06 11.94 2.68
CA ARG A 188 17.34 13.32 3.09
C ARG A 188 16.87 14.39 2.08
N PRO A 189 17.22 14.34 0.78
CA PRO A 189 16.67 15.26 -0.21
C PRO A 189 15.16 15.05 -0.43
N PHE A 190 14.66 13.82 -0.29
CA PHE A 190 13.22 13.52 -0.34
C PHE A 190 12.45 14.28 0.75
N VAL A 191 12.87 14.18 2.02
CA VAL A 191 12.26 14.90 3.16
C VAL A 191 12.41 16.41 3.00
N LYS A 192 13.58 16.90 2.57
CA LYS A 192 13.77 18.33 2.28
C LYS A 192 12.82 18.86 1.21
N GLN A 193 12.44 18.00 0.27
CA GLN A 193 11.46 18.37 -0.75
C GLN A 193 10.03 18.28 -0.21
N LEU A 194 9.74 17.34 0.70
CA LEU A 194 8.45 17.24 1.39
C LEU A 194 8.15 18.50 2.19
N GLU A 195 9.16 19.10 2.83
CA GLU A 195 9.08 20.39 3.55
C GLU A 195 8.55 21.55 2.69
N LYS A 196 8.56 21.42 1.36
CA LYS A 196 8.02 22.43 0.42
C LYS A 196 6.59 22.12 -0.03
N THR A 197 5.97 21.10 0.55
CA THR A 197 4.62 20.64 0.23
C THR A 197 3.77 20.65 1.50
N THR A 198 2.45 20.55 1.35
CA THR A 198 1.48 20.45 2.44
C THR A 198 1.00 19.01 2.65
N ILE A 199 1.74 18.01 2.18
CA ILE A 199 1.28 16.60 2.22
C ILE A 199 1.12 16.08 3.66
N ASN A 200 1.90 16.59 4.62
CA ASN A 200 1.75 16.23 6.03
C ASN A 200 0.47 16.76 6.70
N GLU A 201 -0.29 17.64 6.05
CA GLU A 201 -1.58 18.16 6.54
C GLU A 201 -2.77 17.30 6.11
N ARG A 202 -2.53 16.25 5.33
CA ARG A 202 -3.56 15.47 4.60
C ARG A 202 -3.26 13.98 4.50
N LEU A 203 -2.00 13.56 4.62
CA LEU A 203 -1.63 12.16 4.59
C LEU A 203 -2.08 11.47 5.89
N ILE A 204 -2.86 10.42 5.74
CA ILE A 204 -3.42 9.58 6.80
C ILE A 204 -2.54 8.33 7.02
N GLU A 205 -1.90 7.85 5.95
CA GLU A 205 -1.10 6.63 5.94
C GLU A 205 0.24 6.85 5.23
N LEU A 206 1.33 6.46 5.90
CA LEU A 206 2.67 6.48 5.33
C LEU A 206 3.33 5.12 5.49
N ASP A 207 3.76 4.55 4.37
CA ASP A 207 4.50 3.29 4.34
C ASP A 207 5.86 3.47 3.65
N LEU A 208 6.94 3.27 4.40
CA LEU A 208 8.31 3.27 3.91
C LEU A 208 9.01 1.93 4.22
N SER A 209 8.23 0.84 4.28
CA SER A 209 8.72 -0.48 4.64
C SER A 209 9.67 -1.11 3.62
N TYR A 210 10.50 -2.03 4.11
CA TYR A 210 11.45 -2.84 3.35
C TYR A 210 12.48 -2.00 2.59
N ASN A 211 12.89 -0.87 3.15
CA ASN A 211 13.95 -0.01 2.61
C ASN A 211 15.25 -0.16 3.41
N LYS A 212 16.18 0.77 3.25
CA LYS A 212 17.48 0.82 3.95
C LYS A 212 17.55 2.05 4.85
N ILE A 213 16.42 2.40 5.46
CA ILE A 213 16.31 3.60 6.29
C ILE A 213 16.94 3.28 7.65
N SER A 214 17.95 4.06 8.03
CA SER A 214 18.58 3.93 9.34
C SER A 214 17.83 4.78 10.38
N THR A 215 18.29 4.74 11.63
CA THR A 215 17.80 5.62 12.69
C THR A 215 17.79 7.10 12.30
N GLU A 216 18.79 7.58 11.54
CA GLU A 216 18.87 8.99 11.15
C GLU A 216 17.80 9.35 10.10
N GLY A 217 17.61 8.51 9.08
CA GLY A 217 16.52 8.67 8.13
C GLY A 217 15.14 8.61 8.79
N PHE A 218 14.94 7.67 9.72
CA PHE A 218 13.71 7.57 10.50
C PHE A 218 13.43 8.86 11.30
N ARG A 219 14.46 9.42 11.95
CA ARG A 219 14.38 10.70 12.66
C ARG A 219 13.87 11.84 11.76
N LEU A 220 14.36 11.92 10.52
CA LEU A 220 13.94 12.97 9.58
C LEU A 220 12.44 12.86 9.27
N VAL A 221 11.93 11.65 9.06
CA VAL A 221 10.51 11.43 8.76
C VAL A 221 9.64 11.71 9.98
N LEU A 222 10.06 11.26 11.17
CA LEU A 222 9.35 11.57 12.43
C LEU A 222 9.27 13.07 12.67
N ALA A 223 10.37 13.80 12.46
CA ALA A 223 10.40 15.26 12.62
C ALA A 223 9.42 15.96 11.67
N TYR A 224 9.31 15.50 10.43
CA TYR A 224 8.44 16.14 9.44
C TYR A 224 6.93 15.82 9.63
N PHE A 225 6.59 14.57 9.96
CA PHE A 225 5.19 14.14 10.06
C PHE A 225 4.61 14.19 11.47
N LEU A 226 5.42 14.02 12.52
CA LEU A 226 4.93 13.73 13.88
C LEU A 226 5.44 14.69 14.96
N ASP A 227 6.48 15.50 14.72
CA ASP A 227 6.92 16.56 15.64
C ASP A 227 6.03 17.82 15.54
N ARG A 228 4.70 17.59 15.52
CA ARG A 228 3.66 18.61 15.49
C ARG A 228 2.37 18.07 16.13
N GLN A 229 1.62 18.92 16.81
CA GLN A 229 0.43 18.48 17.57
C GLN A 229 -0.81 18.26 16.70
N ASP A 230 -0.83 18.86 15.51
CA ASP A 230 -1.93 18.83 14.54
C ASP A 230 -1.74 17.76 13.45
N THR A 231 -0.82 16.81 13.66
CA THR A 231 -0.65 15.70 12.72
C THR A 231 -1.93 14.87 12.64
N ILE A 232 -2.32 14.51 11.41
CA ILE A 232 -3.47 13.66 11.14
C ILE A 232 -3.05 12.25 10.72
N LEU A 233 -1.74 11.97 10.73
CA LEU A 233 -1.22 10.66 10.36
C LEU A 233 -1.71 9.62 11.38
N THR A 234 -2.39 8.59 10.88
CA THR A 234 -2.98 7.52 11.69
C THR A 234 -2.24 6.20 11.55
N GLN A 235 -1.58 5.98 10.41
CA GLN A 235 -0.84 4.74 10.13
C GLN A 235 0.59 5.04 9.69
N LEU A 236 1.52 4.33 10.31
CA LEU A 236 2.95 4.46 10.07
C LEU A 236 3.57 3.08 9.91
N ASN A 237 4.13 2.78 8.74
CA ASN A 237 4.81 1.53 8.48
C ASN A 237 6.28 1.76 8.11
N PHE A 238 7.17 1.24 8.96
CA PHE A 238 8.63 1.24 8.79
C PHE A 238 9.22 -0.16 8.92
N ALA A 239 8.39 -1.20 8.73
CA ALA A 239 8.83 -2.59 8.78
C ALA A 239 10.05 -2.85 7.87
N GLY A 240 10.97 -3.72 8.27
CA GLY A 240 12.05 -4.17 7.38
C GLY A 240 13.06 -3.07 7.03
N ASN A 241 13.41 -2.22 7.98
CA ASN A 241 14.44 -1.19 7.83
C ASN A 241 15.59 -1.45 8.81
N GLU A 242 16.55 -0.51 8.90
CA GLU A 242 17.76 -0.66 9.72
C GLU A 242 17.71 0.26 10.96
N ILE A 243 16.52 0.42 11.55
CA ILE A 243 16.28 1.32 12.69
C ILE A 243 16.76 0.66 13.97
N GLN A 244 17.62 1.35 14.71
CA GLN A 244 18.22 0.83 15.95
C GLN A 244 17.53 1.38 17.22
N ALA A 245 18.02 0.99 18.40
CA ALA A 245 17.48 1.36 19.71
C ALA A 245 17.15 2.86 19.88
N GLU A 246 18.02 3.75 19.38
CA GLU A 246 17.78 5.20 19.49
C GLU A 246 16.55 5.66 18.68
N GLY A 247 16.22 4.98 17.59
CA GLY A 247 14.96 5.14 16.86
C GLY A 247 13.75 4.88 17.75
N GLY A 248 13.81 3.82 18.56
CA GLY A 248 12.75 3.48 19.52
C GLY A 248 12.63 4.51 20.64
N ARG A 249 13.75 5.07 21.10
CA ARG A 249 13.75 6.18 22.07
C ARG A 249 13.07 7.43 21.51
N MET A 250 13.38 7.81 20.27
CA MET A 250 12.77 8.96 19.62
C MET A 250 11.27 8.76 19.42
N LEU A 251 10.87 7.62 18.86
CA LEU A 251 9.45 7.31 18.67
C LEU A 251 8.71 7.27 20.01
N GLY A 252 9.28 6.65 21.04
CA GLY A 252 8.70 6.59 22.39
C GLY A 252 8.38 7.98 22.96
N ARG A 253 9.24 8.97 22.73
CA ARG A 253 8.98 10.37 23.15
C ARG A 253 7.78 10.98 22.43
N ILE A 254 7.63 10.68 21.13
CA ILE A 254 6.55 11.22 20.29
C ILE A 254 5.22 10.53 20.62
N ILE A 255 5.18 9.19 20.61
CA ILE A 255 3.93 8.45 20.76
C ILE A 255 3.32 8.59 22.16
N LYS A 256 4.13 8.91 23.18
CA LYS A 256 3.65 9.16 24.54
C LYS A 256 2.53 10.20 24.58
N ASP A 257 2.65 11.25 23.77
CA ASP A 257 1.75 12.40 23.76
C ASP A 257 0.97 12.53 22.43
N ASN A 258 1.31 11.74 21.41
CA ASN A 258 0.56 11.69 20.16
C ASN A 258 -0.83 11.05 20.34
N THR A 259 -1.84 11.64 19.71
CA THR A 259 -3.23 11.19 19.78
C THR A 259 -3.81 10.78 18.42
N SER A 260 -3.05 10.93 17.34
CA SER A 260 -3.49 10.66 15.96
C SER A 260 -3.18 9.24 15.52
N LEU A 261 -2.03 8.69 15.91
CA LEU A 261 -1.56 7.37 15.48
C LEU A 261 -2.41 6.28 16.11
N VAL A 262 -2.84 5.37 15.24
CA VAL A 262 -3.69 4.22 15.53
C VAL A 262 -2.96 2.92 15.21
N VAL A 263 -2.18 2.89 14.12
CA VAL A 263 -1.46 1.71 13.64
C VAL A 263 0.01 2.05 13.44
N ILE A 264 0.90 1.26 14.04
CA ILE A 264 2.33 1.34 13.77
C ILE A 264 2.88 -0.08 13.50
N ASP A 265 3.49 -0.28 12.33
CA ASP A 265 4.28 -1.48 12.03
C ASP A 265 5.78 -1.15 11.98
N LEU A 266 6.54 -1.79 12.88
CA LEU A 266 7.97 -1.63 13.06
C LEU A 266 8.72 -2.96 13.02
N ARG A 267 8.08 -4.03 12.53
CA ARG A 267 8.70 -5.37 12.52
C ARG A 267 10.00 -5.39 11.73
N MET A 268 10.88 -6.36 11.98
CA MET A 268 12.11 -6.55 11.21
C MET A 268 13.00 -5.28 11.22
N ASN A 269 13.21 -4.69 12.40
CA ASN A 269 14.19 -3.65 12.65
C ASN A 269 15.15 -4.14 13.75
N LEU A 270 15.96 -3.25 14.32
CA LEU A 270 17.05 -3.57 15.25
C LEU A 270 16.90 -2.81 16.58
N PHE A 271 15.67 -2.68 17.09
CA PHE A 271 15.43 -1.90 18.32
C PHE A 271 16.13 -2.49 19.55
N GLY A 272 16.24 -3.82 19.62
CA GLY A 272 16.68 -4.53 20.81
C GLY A 272 15.86 -4.18 22.05
N ASP A 273 16.33 -4.61 23.22
CA ASP A 273 15.64 -4.32 24.47
C ASP A 273 15.58 -2.83 24.80
N GLU A 274 16.64 -2.08 24.51
CA GLU A 274 16.70 -0.65 24.83
C GLU A 274 15.66 0.15 24.03
N GLY A 275 15.54 -0.07 22.72
CA GLY A 275 14.53 0.59 21.90
C GLY A 275 13.12 0.08 22.19
N GLY A 276 12.96 -1.24 22.31
CA GLY A 276 11.67 -1.88 22.61
C GLY A 276 11.06 -1.37 23.92
N LYS A 277 11.86 -1.30 25.00
CA LYS A 277 11.42 -0.74 26.28
C LYS A 277 10.89 0.68 26.16
N MET A 278 11.58 1.55 25.43
CA MET A 278 11.17 2.96 25.30
C MET A 278 9.82 3.09 24.60
N ILE A 279 9.59 2.28 23.56
CA ILE A 279 8.29 2.24 22.86
C ILE A 279 7.21 1.71 23.80
N ILE A 280 7.43 0.57 24.47
CA ILE A 280 6.45 -0.07 25.34
C ILE A 280 6.13 0.79 26.58
N GLU A 281 7.13 1.43 27.20
CA GLU A 281 6.91 2.38 28.30
C GLU A 281 6.04 3.57 27.87
N ALA A 282 6.21 4.07 26.64
CA ALA A 282 5.39 5.17 26.13
C ALA A 282 3.91 4.80 25.99
N LEU A 283 3.60 3.53 25.67
CA LEU A 283 2.22 3.02 25.60
C LEU A 283 1.49 3.03 26.95
N LYS A 284 2.22 3.11 28.07
CA LYS A 284 1.60 3.30 29.38
C LYS A 284 0.93 4.67 29.53
N LYS A 285 1.22 5.62 28.64
CA LYS A 285 0.61 6.95 28.61
C LYS A 285 -0.19 7.22 27.33
N ASN A 286 0.12 6.55 26.23
CA ASN A 286 -0.66 6.64 25.02
C ASN A 286 -2.04 5.98 25.17
N ASN A 287 -3.09 6.62 24.62
CA ASN A 287 -4.44 6.06 24.57
C ASN A 287 -5.12 6.20 23.17
N SER A 288 -4.32 6.37 22.12
CA SER A 288 -4.80 6.42 20.73
C SER A 288 -4.48 5.15 19.96
N LEU A 289 -3.32 4.56 20.23
CA LEU A 289 -2.76 3.45 19.49
C LEU A 289 -3.55 2.17 19.73
N GLN A 290 -3.94 1.52 18.64
CA GLN A 290 -4.71 0.27 18.63
C GLN A 290 -3.85 -0.91 18.19
N TYR A 291 -2.89 -0.69 17.30
CA TYR A 291 -2.03 -1.72 16.76
C TYR A 291 -0.56 -1.31 16.83
N LEU A 292 0.26 -2.15 17.43
CA LEU A 292 1.72 -2.06 17.39
C LEU A 292 2.33 -3.41 17.01
N ASN A 293 3.21 -3.41 16.01
CA ASN A 293 4.00 -4.58 15.67
C ASN A 293 5.50 -4.33 15.91
N LEU A 294 6.07 -5.05 16.88
CA LEU A 294 7.49 -5.10 17.22
C LEU A 294 8.08 -6.49 16.95
N SER A 295 7.49 -7.26 16.04
CA SER A 295 7.99 -8.59 15.69
C SER A 295 9.41 -8.53 15.11
N HIS A 296 10.25 -9.54 15.39
CA HIS A 296 11.61 -9.61 14.85
C HIS A 296 12.43 -8.33 15.08
N ASN A 297 12.58 -7.92 16.33
CA ASN A 297 13.31 -6.70 16.73
C ASN A 297 14.39 -6.97 17.79
N ASP A 298 14.77 -8.23 17.97
CA ASP A 298 15.75 -8.68 18.96
C ASP A 298 15.38 -8.30 20.42
N LEU A 299 14.09 -8.23 20.74
CA LEU A 299 13.65 -8.10 22.14
C LEU A 299 13.89 -9.43 22.86
N SER A 300 14.30 -9.38 24.13
CA SER A 300 14.60 -10.54 24.95
C SER A 300 13.97 -10.42 26.34
N SER A 301 14.32 -11.32 27.26
CA SER A 301 13.95 -11.22 28.68
C SER A 301 14.22 -9.84 29.29
N GLY A 302 15.18 -9.08 28.75
CA GLY A 302 15.43 -7.70 29.16
C GLY A 302 14.19 -6.80 29.07
N SER A 303 13.30 -7.03 28.10
CA SER A 303 12.05 -6.29 27.91
C SER A 303 10.80 -6.95 28.50
N ALA A 304 10.90 -8.16 29.06
CA ALA A 304 9.74 -8.92 29.50
C ALA A 304 8.94 -8.19 30.60
N ASP A 305 9.64 -7.66 31.60
CA ASP A 305 9.01 -6.95 32.73
C ASP A 305 8.19 -5.73 32.29
N VAL A 306 8.65 -4.99 31.27
CA VAL A 306 7.92 -3.80 30.80
C VAL A 306 6.68 -4.21 30.01
N VAL A 307 6.74 -5.30 29.25
CA VAL A 307 5.58 -5.87 28.56
C VAL A 307 4.54 -6.30 29.58
N CYS A 308 4.90 -7.11 30.59
CA CYS A 308 3.95 -7.57 31.61
C CYS A 308 3.27 -6.39 32.32
N LYS A 309 4.04 -5.38 32.73
CA LYS A 309 3.49 -4.15 33.35
C LYS A 309 2.58 -3.36 32.41
N LEU A 310 2.87 -3.33 31.11
CA LEU A 310 1.97 -2.70 30.15
C LEU A 310 0.63 -3.44 30.12
N LEU A 311 0.67 -4.78 29.97
CA LEU A 311 -0.51 -5.64 29.89
C LEU A 311 -1.41 -5.50 31.13
N GLU A 312 -0.81 -5.55 32.32
CA GLU A 312 -1.51 -5.41 33.61
C GLU A 312 -2.23 -4.06 33.76
N THR A 313 -1.70 -2.99 33.16
CA THR A 313 -2.27 -1.64 33.28
C THR A 313 -3.20 -1.26 32.12
N CYS A 314 -3.32 -2.08 31.07
CA CYS A 314 -4.11 -1.73 29.88
C CYS A 314 -5.59 -1.52 30.21
N LYS A 315 -6.18 -2.39 31.03
CA LYS A 315 -7.60 -2.32 31.40
C LYS A 315 -7.91 -1.16 32.32
N GLU A 316 -7.12 -0.96 33.37
CA GLU A 316 -7.28 0.14 34.33
C GLU A 316 -7.24 1.52 33.66
N ARG A 317 -6.43 1.64 32.60
CA ARG A 317 -6.26 2.88 31.82
C ARG A 317 -7.24 3.02 30.66
N ASN A 318 -8.14 2.05 30.46
CA ASN A 318 -9.03 1.98 29.30
C ASN A 318 -8.24 2.16 27.98
N SER A 319 -7.12 1.44 27.86
CA SER A 319 -6.24 1.47 26.70
C SER A 319 -7.00 1.04 25.45
N LYS A 320 -6.80 1.75 24.34
CA LYS A 320 -7.29 1.35 23.01
C LYS A 320 -6.43 0.27 22.34
N LEU A 321 -5.34 -0.17 22.97
CA LEU A 321 -4.44 -1.13 22.36
C LEU A 321 -5.12 -2.50 22.22
N ASP A 322 -5.46 -2.86 20.99
CA ASP A 322 -6.14 -4.11 20.62
C ASP A 322 -5.14 -5.18 20.17
N ASN A 323 -3.98 -4.78 19.65
CA ASN A 323 -2.97 -5.72 19.20
C ASN A 323 -1.54 -5.22 19.43
N LEU A 324 -0.74 -6.04 20.09
CA LEU A 324 0.69 -5.93 20.32
C LEU A 324 1.37 -7.20 19.82
N SER A 325 2.00 -7.12 18.67
CA SER A 325 2.75 -8.26 18.12
C SER A 325 4.22 -8.21 18.54
N LEU A 326 4.67 -9.26 19.22
CA LEU A 326 6.04 -9.52 19.66
C LEU A 326 6.58 -10.81 19.01
N CYS A 327 6.00 -11.22 17.88
CA CYS A 327 6.34 -12.48 17.21
C CYS A 327 7.82 -12.51 16.79
N GLY A 328 8.46 -13.68 16.87
CA GLY A 328 9.81 -13.85 16.33
C GLY A 328 10.90 -13.04 17.02
N ASN A 329 10.73 -12.72 18.30
CA ASN A 329 11.76 -12.13 19.16
C ASN A 329 12.52 -13.24 19.93
N ALA A 330 13.29 -12.86 20.95
CA ALA A 330 14.12 -13.75 21.77
C ALA A 330 13.62 -13.87 23.22
N PHE A 331 12.30 -13.82 23.45
CA PHE A 331 11.72 -14.07 24.77
C PHE A 331 11.83 -15.55 25.16
N THR A 332 12.09 -15.85 26.43
CA THR A 332 12.13 -17.23 26.91
C THR A 332 10.73 -17.78 27.17
N ASN A 333 10.58 -19.11 27.21
CA ASN A 333 9.34 -19.76 27.63
C ASN A 333 8.79 -19.27 28.98
N SER A 334 9.68 -18.84 29.90
CA SER A 334 9.26 -18.27 31.18
C SER A 334 8.63 -16.89 30.98
N ASP A 335 9.26 -16.03 30.18
CA ASP A 335 8.76 -14.69 29.87
C ASP A 335 7.40 -14.77 29.18
N LEU A 336 7.27 -15.66 28.19
CA LEU A 336 6.02 -15.83 27.44
C LEU A 336 4.86 -16.26 28.35
N LYS A 337 5.10 -17.20 29.26
CA LYS A 337 4.09 -17.62 30.25
C LYS A 337 3.68 -16.47 31.17
N HIS A 338 4.64 -15.65 31.59
CA HIS A 338 4.35 -14.49 32.43
C HIS A 338 3.49 -13.47 31.67
N MET A 339 3.85 -13.16 30.42
CA MET A 339 3.06 -12.27 29.56
C MET A 339 1.65 -12.79 29.31
N GLU A 340 1.48 -14.09 29.06
CA GLU A 340 0.16 -14.70 28.91
C GLU A 340 -0.69 -14.56 30.17
N VAL A 341 -0.11 -14.75 31.35
CA VAL A 341 -0.81 -14.57 32.63
C VAL A 341 -1.22 -13.11 32.81
N SER A 342 -0.31 -12.16 32.58
CA SER A 342 -0.58 -10.71 32.65
C SER A 342 -1.64 -10.26 31.63
N ALA A 343 -1.69 -10.85 30.43
CA ALA A 343 -2.73 -10.55 29.45
C ALA A 343 -4.11 -11.12 29.86
N ARG A 344 -4.12 -12.35 30.41
CA ARG A 344 -5.36 -13.03 30.84
C ARG A 344 -5.97 -12.45 32.11
N SER A 345 -5.17 -11.96 33.06
CA SER A 345 -5.70 -11.31 34.27
C SER A 345 -6.64 -10.17 33.92
N GLU A 346 -6.38 -9.50 32.80
CA GLU A 346 -7.17 -8.39 32.31
C GLU A 346 -8.28 -8.76 31.32
N GLY A 347 -8.33 -10.02 30.86
CA GLY A 347 -9.30 -10.51 29.87
C GLY A 347 -8.96 -10.10 28.43
N MET A 348 -7.68 -9.86 28.14
CA MET A 348 -7.20 -9.24 26.90
C MET A 348 -6.49 -10.28 26.02
N ASN A 349 -6.97 -10.49 24.79
CA ASN A 349 -6.27 -11.28 23.75
C ASN A 349 -5.49 -10.34 22.81
N ILE A 350 -4.72 -9.43 23.39
CA ILE A 350 -4.05 -8.37 22.63
C ILE A 350 -2.63 -8.71 22.21
N ILE A 351 -2.05 -9.81 22.69
CA ILE A 351 -0.62 -10.09 22.48
C ILE A 351 -0.40 -11.27 21.56
N ASP A 352 0.46 -11.10 20.55
CA ASP A 352 0.95 -12.19 19.69
C ASP A 352 2.44 -12.44 19.95
N THR A 353 2.75 -13.58 20.56
CA THR A 353 4.11 -13.97 20.96
C THR A 353 4.65 -15.18 20.18
N ARG A 354 4.02 -15.57 19.08
CA ARG A 354 4.44 -16.75 18.30
C ARG A 354 5.89 -16.64 17.81
N GLY A 355 6.54 -17.77 17.56
CA GLY A 355 7.88 -17.79 16.96
C GLY A 355 9.03 -17.27 17.83
N ASN A 356 8.81 -17.05 19.14
CA ASN A 356 9.90 -16.80 20.11
C ASN A 356 10.61 -18.10 20.55
N ASP A 357 9.99 -19.25 20.30
CA ASP A 357 10.44 -20.57 20.72
C ASP A 357 11.45 -21.17 19.73
N GLU A 358 12.74 -20.82 19.76
CA GLU A 358 13.75 -21.60 19.00
C GLU A 358 15.22 -21.47 19.42
N LYS A 359 15.54 -20.99 20.63
CA LYS A 359 16.93 -21.00 21.14
C LYS A 359 16.99 -21.47 22.59
N VAL A 360 16.88 -22.79 22.79
CA VAL A 360 17.32 -23.47 24.02
C VAL A 360 18.66 -24.14 23.75
#